data_AF-A0A957SM86-F1
#
_entry.id   AF-A0A957SM86-F1
#
_cell.length_a   1.000
_cell.length_b   1.000
_cell.length_c   1.000
_cell.angle_alpha   90.00
_cell.angle_beta   90.00
_cell.angle_gamma   90.00
#
_symmetry.space_group_name_H-M   'P 1'
#
loop_
_entity.id
_entity.type
_entity.pdbx_description
1 polymer ?
#
loop_
_entity_poly.entity_id
_entity_poly.type
_entity_poly.pdbx_seq_one_letter_code
_entity_poly.pdbx_strand_id
1 'polypeptide(L)'
;PALIIESDWEFEGGAVAMQQLLHVSPRPTAVFAANDMMALGAIETLRGTGLRVPEDIALTGYDNREISRSLAPRLTTVSLPTYQMGVTAAKLLWQKIQGSAHDVDEVQICGRLYIRESCGALPAQRTHDELDVATTVRHRLTGQQPEKR
;
A
#
# COMPACT_ATOMS: atom_id res chain seq x y z
N PRO A 1 -3.11 17.89 -6.15
CA PRO A 1 -3.47 16.99 -7.27
C PRO A 1 -2.28 16.53 -8.14
N ALA A 2 -1.21 17.32 -8.31
CA ALA A 2 -0.09 17.00 -9.22
C ALA A 2 0.82 15.82 -8.82
N LEU A 3 0.72 15.31 -7.59
CA LEU A 3 1.56 14.21 -7.07
C LEU A 3 0.82 12.86 -7.01
N ILE A 4 -0.39 12.78 -7.56
CA ILE A 4 -1.18 11.55 -7.61
C ILE A 4 -1.25 11.12 -9.08
N ILE A 5 -0.68 9.95 -9.37
CA ILE A 5 -0.75 9.32 -10.68
C ILE A 5 -1.50 7.99 -10.52
N GLU A 6 -2.62 7.86 -11.24
CA GLU A 6 -3.38 6.61 -11.27
C GLU A 6 -2.72 5.58 -12.18
N SER A 7 -2.88 4.30 -11.83
CA SER A 7 -2.24 3.17 -12.50
C SER A 7 -3.04 1.88 -12.29
N ASP A 8 -2.52 0.75 -12.75
CA ASP A 8 -3.25 -0.51 -12.92
C ASP A 8 -2.83 -1.64 -11.97
N TRP A 9 -2.08 -1.33 -10.91
CA TRP A 9 -1.57 -2.29 -9.91
C TRP A 9 -0.44 -3.21 -10.40
N GLU A 10 -0.01 -3.09 -11.65
CA GLU A 10 1.01 -3.94 -12.25
C GLU A 10 2.38 -3.26 -12.31
N PHE A 11 3.39 -4.06 -12.65
CA PHE A 11 4.77 -3.59 -12.80
C PHE A 11 4.88 -2.45 -13.82
N GLU A 12 4.35 -2.67 -15.02
CA GLU A 12 4.40 -1.72 -16.14
C GLU A 12 3.69 -0.41 -15.78
N GLY A 13 2.54 -0.50 -15.12
CA GLY A 13 1.81 0.67 -14.64
C GLY A 13 2.61 1.47 -13.61
N GLY A 14 3.30 0.81 -12.68
CA GLY A 14 4.20 1.48 -11.73
C GLY A 14 5.36 2.19 -12.42
N ALA A 15 5.90 1.58 -13.48
CA ALA A 15 6.98 2.19 -14.25
C ALA A 15 6.54 3.45 -15.00
N VAL A 16 5.39 3.39 -15.69
CA VAL A 16 4.80 4.55 -16.39
C VAL A 16 4.47 5.67 -15.39
N ALA A 17 3.88 5.32 -14.24
CA ALA A 17 3.53 6.31 -13.23
C ALA A 17 4.78 7.01 -12.65
N MET A 18 5.87 6.27 -12.41
CA MET A 18 7.12 6.85 -11.95
C MET A 18 7.74 7.77 -13.01
N GLN A 19 7.69 7.41 -14.29
CA GLN A 19 8.13 8.32 -15.37
C GLN A 19 7.35 9.64 -15.35
N GLN A 20 6.03 9.59 -15.15
CA GLN A 20 5.22 10.82 -15.05
C GLN A 20 5.62 11.65 -13.82
N LEU A 21 5.83 11.02 -12.66
CA LEU A 21 6.26 11.71 -11.44
C LEU A 21 7.62 12.41 -11.58
N LEU A 22 8.55 11.86 -12.38
CA LEU A 22 9.85 12.49 -12.62
C LEU A 22 9.76 13.81 -13.39
N HIS A 23 8.67 14.04 -14.13
CA HIS A 23 8.41 15.28 -14.86
C HIS A 23 7.66 16.33 -14.03
N VAL A 24 7.23 16.01 -12.81
CA VAL A 24 6.57 16.96 -11.90
C VAL A 24 7.62 17.92 -11.33
N SER A 25 7.28 19.21 -11.22
CA SER A 25 8.13 20.24 -10.61
C SER A 25 7.43 20.89 -9.41
N PRO A 26 8.06 20.94 -8.22
CA PRO A 26 9.33 20.32 -7.90
C PRO A 26 9.23 18.78 -7.93
N ARG A 27 10.33 18.12 -8.34
CA ARG A 27 10.41 16.65 -8.39
C ARG A 27 10.16 16.08 -6.99
N PRO A 28 9.32 15.04 -6.84
CA PRO A 28 9.10 14.43 -5.54
C PRO A 28 10.39 13.81 -4.99
N THR A 29 10.61 13.97 -3.68
CA THR A 29 11.70 13.33 -2.94
C THR A 29 11.31 11.96 -2.39
N ALA A 30 10.02 11.64 -2.40
CA ALA A 30 9.50 10.36 -1.95
C ALA A 30 8.25 9.94 -2.74
N VAL A 31 8.05 8.63 -2.87
CA VAL A 31 6.87 8.03 -3.52
C VAL A 31 6.28 6.96 -2.61
N PHE A 32 4.95 6.99 -2.47
CA PHE A 32 4.15 5.91 -1.90
C PHE A 32 3.47 5.18 -3.06
N ALA A 33 3.96 3.98 -3.38
CA ALA A 33 3.36 3.11 -4.38
C ALA A 33 2.18 2.34 -3.77
N ALA A 34 1.10 2.21 -4.54
CA ALA A 34 -0.14 1.61 -4.07
C ALA A 34 -0.02 0.11 -3.77
N ASN A 35 0.98 -0.57 -4.33
CA ASN A 35 1.37 -1.93 -3.97
C ASN A 35 2.85 -2.21 -4.28
N ASP A 36 3.33 -3.39 -3.87
CA ASP A 36 4.73 -3.82 -4.04
C ASP A 36 5.12 -4.07 -5.52
N MET A 37 4.17 -4.42 -6.39
CA MET A 37 4.43 -4.62 -7.83
C MET A 37 4.70 -3.31 -8.56
N MET A 38 3.87 -2.30 -8.30
CA MET A 38 4.08 -0.96 -8.81
C MET A 38 5.37 -0.34 -8.24
N ALA A 39 5.68 -0.60 -6.96
CA ALA A 39 6.93 -0.16 -6.36
C ALA A 39 8.15 -0.75 -7.09
N LEU A 40 8.09 -2.04 -7.46
CA LEU A 40 9.12 -2.67 -8.28
C LEU A 40 9.26 -1.97 -9.64
N GLY A 41 8.16 -1.65 -10.32
CA GLY A 41 8.16 -0.86 -11.56
C GLY A 41 8.81 0.53 -11.40
N ALA A 42 8.52 1.19 -10.28
CA ALA A 42 9.12 2.48 -9.94
C ALA A 42 10.64 2.37 -9.70
N ILE A 43 11.11 1.34 -8.97
CA ILE A 43 12.54 1.09 -8.76
C ILE A 43 13.26 0.88 -10.08
N GLU A 44 12.70 0.07 -10.97
CA GLU A 44 13.34 -0.23 -12.25
C GLU A 44 13.42 1.01 -13.15
N THR A 45 12.36 1.81 -13.10
CA THR A 45 12.32 3.11 -13.78
C THR A 45 13.39 4.06 -13.27
N LEU A 46 13.52 4.21 -11.95
CA LEU A 46 14.52 5.08 -11.34
C LEU A 46 15.94 4.61 -11.68
N ARG A 47 16.18 3.30 -11.64
CA ARG A 47 17.46 2.69 -12.03
C ARG A 47 17.86 3.07 -13.46
N GLY A 48 16.91 3.07 -14.40
CA GLY A 48 17.13 3.50 -15.79
C GLY A 48 17.48 4.98 -15.95
N THR A 49 17.18 5.82 -14.97
CA THR A 49 17.50 7.26 -14.98
C THR A 49 18.78 7.62 -14.23
N GLY A 50 19.40 6.65 -13.54
CA GLY A 50 20.56 6.87 -12.68
C GLY A 50 20.24 7.48 -11.31
N LEU A 51 18.96 7.73 -11.01
CA LEU A 51 18.51 8.11 -9.67
C LEU A 51 18.52 6.90 -8.73
N ARG A 52 18.93 7.11 -7.48
CA ARG A 52 19.07 6.07 -6.47
C ARG A 52 17.91 6.09 -5.49
N VAL A 53 17.52 4.89 -5.07
CA VAL A 53 16.59 4.67 -3.97
C VAL A 53 17.41 4.13 -2.79
N PRO A 54 17.36 4.74 -1.60
CA PRO A 54 16.50 5.86 -1.20
C PRO A 54 17.08 7.27 -1.41
N GLU A 55 18.33 7.42 -1.85
CA GLU A 55 19.09 8.67 -1.69
C GLU A 55 18.53 9.85 -2.49
N ASP A 56 18.06 9.60 -3.71
CA ASP A 56 17.56 10.64 -4.60
C ASP A 56 16.02 10.69 -4.61
N ILE A 57 15.38 9.53 -4.43
CA ILE A 57 13.93 9.37 -4.20
C ILE A 57 13.70 8.20 -3.23
N ALA A 58 13.11 8.48 -2.07
CA ALA A 58 12.64 7.45 -1.15
C ALA A 58 11.39 6.75 -1.72
N LEU A 59 11.26 5.45 -1.50
CA LEU A 59 10.14 4.66 -1.99
C LEU A 59 9.55 3.76 -0.91
N THR A 60 8.23 3.71 -0.86
CA THR A 60 7.47 2.79 -0.02
C THR A 60 6.41 2.09 -0.85
N GLY A 61 6.08 0.85 -0.48
CA GLY A 61 5.01 0.06 -1.10
C GLY A 61 3.92 -0.33 -0.10
N TYR A 62 3.09 -1.27 -0.56
CA TYR A 62 1.98 -1.84 0.19
C TYR A 62 1.78 -3.31 -0.24
N ASP A 63 1.30 -4.17 0.66
CA ASP A 63 1.07 -5.63 0.59
C ASP A 63 2.06 -6.47 1.41
N ASN A 64 3.35 -6.13 1.44
CA ASN A 64 4.43 -6.97 1.97
C ASN A 64 4.51 -8.37 1.33
N ARG A 65 4.40 -8.42 0.00
CA ARG A 65 4.60 -9.63 -0.81
C ARG A 65 6.05 -10.10 -0.70
N GLU A 66 6.30 -11.38 -1.00
CA GLU A 66 7.65 -11.96 -0.95
C GLU A 66 8.67 -11.18 -1.77
N ILE A 67 8.25 -10.67 -2.94
CA ILE A 67 9.08 -9.83 -3.82
C ILE A 67 9.70 -8.64 -3.08
N SER A 68 8.98 -8.02 -2.12
CA SER A 68 9.43 -6.84 -1.40
C SER A 68 10.72 -7.07 -0.60
N ARG A 69 11.00 -8.32 -0.23
CA ARG A 69 12.21 -8.74 0.50
C ARG A 69 13.40 -9.05 -0.42
N SER A 70 13.11 -9.29 -1.70
CA SER A 70 14.09 -9.67 -2.72
C SER A 70 14.47 -8.52 -3.65
N LEU A 71 13.79 -7.36 -3.54
CA LEU A 71 14.15 -6.15 -4.29
C LEU A 71 15.50 -5.60 -3.82
N ALA A 72 16.15 -4.85 -4.71
CA ALA A 72 17.36 -4.10 -4.44
C ALA A 72 17.13 -2.61 -4.79
N PRO A 73 16.96 -1.73 -3.79
CA PRO A 73 16.97 -1.98 -2.34
C PRO A 73 15.76 -2.77 -1.84
N ARG A 74 15.87 -3.41 -0.67
CA ARG A 74 14.73 -4.07 -0.01
C ARG A 74 13.65 -3.05 0.32
N LEU A 75 12.41 -3.35 -0.08
CA LEU A 75 11.31 -2.39 -0.06
C LEU A 75 10.70 -2.23 1.33
N THR A 76 10.64 -0.99 1.82
CA THR A 76 9.79 -0.60 2.94
C THR A 76 8.33 -0.65 2.50
N THR A 77 7.48 -1.36 3.24
CA THR A 77 6.09 -1.63 2.81
C THR A 77 5.16 -1.89 3.98
N VAL A 78 3.87 -1.62 3.82
CA VAL A 78 2.82 -1.98 4.79
C VAL A 78 2.19 -3.31 4.39
N SER A 79 2.08 -4.28 5.29
CA SER A 79 1.43 -5.55 4.97
C SER A 79 -0.09 -5.43 4.91
N LEU A 80 -0.70 -6.04 3.89
CA LEU A 80 -2.15 -6.25 3.83
C LEU A 80 -2.49 -7.61 4.46
N PRO A 81 -3.21 -7.68 5.61
CA PRO A 81 -3.46 -8.91 6.34
C PRO A 81 -4.59 -9.77 5.72
N THR A 82 -4.43 -10.16 4.45
CA THR A 82 -5.46 -10.84 3.64
C THR A 82 -6.02 -12.11 4.25
N TYR A 83 -5.17 -12.91 4.93
CA TYR A 83 -5.63 -14.11 5.64
C TYR A 83 -6.61 -13.78 6.77
N GLN A 84 -6.28 -12.79 7.61
CA GLN A 84 -7.17 -12.34 8.69
C GLN A 84 -8.46 -11.73 8.12
N MET A 85 -8.37 -10.98 7.02
CA MET A 85 -9.54 -10.46 6.32
C MET A 85 -10.47 -11.60 5.87
N GLY A 86 -9.93 -12.65 5.26
CA GLY A 86 -10.72 -13.81 4.83
C GLY A 86 -11.36 -14.56 6.00
N VAL A 87 -10.61 -14.82 7.07
CA VAL A 87 -11.13 -15.49 8.28
C VAL A 87 -12.26 -14.67 8.92
N THR A 88 -12.07 -13.35 9.04
CA THR A 88 -13.07 -12.45 9.61
C THR A 88 -14.31 -12.40 8.74
N ALA A 89 -14.17 -12.26 7.43
CA ALA A 89 -15.31 -12.26 6.50
C ALA A 89 -16.10 -13.57 6.57
N ALA A 90 -15.42 -14.73 6.59
CA ALA A 90 -16.07 -16.04 6.70
C ALA A 90 -16.82 -16.20 8.04
N LYS A 91 -16.24 -15.72 9.15
CA LYS A 91 -16.90 -15.74 10.47
C LYS A 91 -18.17 -14.88 10.48
N LEU A 92 -18.11 -13.67 9.95
CA LEU A 92 -19.27 -12.78 9.87
C LEU A 92 -20.38 -13.37 9.00
N LEU A 93 -20.02 -13.93 7.84
CA LEU A 93 -20.98 -14.61 6.97
C LEU A 93 -21.64 -15.79 7.69
N TRP A 94 -20.84 -16.61 8.39
CA TRP A 94 -21.36 -17.74 9.17
C TRP A 94 -22.34 -17.29 10.25
N GLN A 95 -22.00 -16.26 11.03
CA GLN A 95 -22.88 -15.72 12.07
C GLN A 95 -24.19 -15.16 11.49
N LYS A 96 -24.13 -14.54 10.29
CA LYS A 96 -25.31 -14.03 9.57
C LYS A 96 -26.22 -15.16 9.09
N ILE A 97 -25.65 -16.26 8.57
CA ILE A 97 -26.43 -17.46 8.18
C ILE A 97 -27.13 -18.08 9.39
N GLN A 98 -26.49 -18.07 10.57
CA GLN A 98 -27.07 -18.59 11.81
C GLN A 98 -28.12 -17.65 12.46
N GLY A 99 -28.37 -16.47 11.88
CA GLY A 99 -29.25 -15.47 12.49
C GLY A 99 -28.72 -14.87 13.79
N SER A 100 -27.41 -15.03 14.04
CA SER A 100 -26.73 -14.63 15.29
C SER A 100 -25.90 -13.35 15.15
N ALA A 101 -25.83 -12.78 13.94
CA ALA A 101 -25.12 -11.53 13.67
C ALA A 101 -26.07 -10.33 13.60
N HIS A 102 -25.62 -9.20 14.14
CA HIS A 102 -26.10 -7.88 13.73
C HIS A 102 -25.36 -7.43 12.47
N ASP A 103 -25.96 -6.55 11.67
CA ASP A 103 -25.23 -5.93 10.56
C ASP A 103 -24.04 -5.13 11.11
N VAL A 104 -22.86 -5.39 10.56
CA VAL A 104 -21.61 -4.71 10.93
C VAL A 104 -21.24 -3.78 9.78
N ASP A 105 -21.16 -2.48 10.06
CA ASP A 105 -20.85 -1.47 9.03
C ASP A 105 -19.37 -1.50 8.60
N GLU A 106 -18.47 -1.74 9.56
CA GLU A 106 -17.02 -1.72 9.34
C GLU A 106 -16.30 -2.68 10.30
N VAL A 107 -15.30 -3.40 9.78
CA VAL A 107 -14.30 -4.09 10.59
C VAL A 107 -12.91 -3.58 10.24
N GLN A 108 -12.17 -3.17 11.26
CA GLN A 108 -10.78 -2.74 11.12
C GLN A 108 -9.86 -3.94 11.32
N ILE A 109 -8.95 -4.15 10.38
CA ILE A 109 -7.91 -5.17 10.47
C ILE A 109 -6.58 -4.47 10.23
N CYS A 110 -5.70 -4.53 11.23
CA CYS A 110 -4.44 -3.80 11.19
C CYS A 110 -3.38 -4.55 10.36
N GLY A 111 -2.84 -3.85 9.37
CA GLY A 111 -1.58 -4.19 8.74
C GLY A 111 -0.40 -3.73 9.58
N ARG A 112 0.82 -4.07 9.15
CA ARG A 112 2.07 -3.73 9.84
C ARG A 112 3.03 -3.06 8.87
N LEU A 113 3.67 -1.98 9.31
CA LEU A 113 4.77 -1.37 8.56
C LEU A 113 6.07 -2.17 8.72
N TYR A 114 6.67 -2.55 7.60
CA TYR A 114 7.98 -3.18 7.52
C TYR A 114 8.99 -2.17 6.99
N ILE A 115 9.79 -1.58 7.89
CA ILE A 115 10.87 -0.65 7.52
C ILE A 115 12.06 -1.44 7.00
N ARG A 116 12.53 -1.10 5.80
CA ARG A 116 13.70 -1.68 5.11
C ARG A 116 14.56 -0.57 4.50
N GLU A 117 15.23 -0.85 3.40
CA GLU A 117 16.29 0.00 2.82
C GLU A 117 15.72 1.13 1.95
N SER A 118 14.55 0.94 1.33
CA SER A 118 14.08 1.83 0.27
C SER A 118 13.56 3.20 0.71
N CYS A 119 13.40 3.47 2.00
CA CYS A 119 12.85 4.75 2.49
C CYS A 119 13.86 5.64 3.22
N GLY A 120 15.12 5.22 3.33
CA GLY A 120 16.18 5.99 4.00
C GLY A 120 16.08 6.06 5.53
N ALA A 121 15.05 5.45 6.13
CA ALA A 121 15.00 5.26 7.57
C ALA A 121 16.07 4.25 7.98
N LEU A 122 16.92 4.64 8.94
CA LEU A 122 17.80 3.67 9.61
C LEU A 122 16.92 2.58 10.23
N PRO A 123 17.26 1.27 10.11
CA PRO A 123 16.57 0.24 10.86
C PRO A 123 16.66 0.64 12.33
N ALA A 124 15.54 1.01 12.93
CA ALA A 124 15.55 1.53 14.28
C ALA A 124 16.22 0.50 15.18
N GLN A 125 17.31 0.89 15.85
CA GLN A 125 17.68 0.28 17.12
C GLN A 125 16.60 0.65 18.15
N ARG A 126 15.37 0.16 17.95
CA ARG A 126 14.27 0.24 18.91
C ARG A 126 13.44 -1.03 18.83
N THR A 127 13.51 -1.73 19.94
CA THR A 127 12.65 -2.82 20.40
C THR A 127 11.17 -2.54 20.15
N HIS A 128 10.44 -3.49 19.57
CA HIS A 128 9.03 -3.80 19.85
C HIS A 128 7.97 -2.67 19.94
N ASP A 129 8.16 -1.51 19.32
CA ASP A 129 7.05 -0.54 19.18
C ASP A 129 6.34 -0.75 17.83
N GLU A 130 5.23 -1.47 17.92
CA GLU A 130 4.33 -1.88 16.85
C GLU A 130 3.59 -0.67 16.24
N LEU A 131 3.86 -0.37 14.97
CA LEU A 131 3.03 0.56 14.20
C LEU A 131 1.95 -0.23 13.46
N ASP A 132 0.82 -0.41 14.13
CA ASP A 132 -0.42 -0.91 13.52
C ASP A 132 -0.94 0.13 12.53
N VAL A 133 -1.04 -0.26 11.26
CA VAL A 133 -1.66 0.54 10.21
C VAL A 133 -3.05 -0.02 9.95
N ALA A 134 -4.09 0.64 10.46
CA ALA A 134 -5.46 0.19 10.28
C ALA A 134 -5.84 0.18 8.79
N THR A 135 -6.29 -0.97 8.29
CA THR A 135 -6.92 -1.08 6.98
C THR A 135 -8.40 -1.34 7.18
N THR A 136 -9.23 -0.52 6.54
CA THR A 136 -10.68 -0.54 6.66
C THR A 136 -11.30 -1.27 5.46
N VAL A 137 -12.09 -2.31 5.70
CA VAL A 137 -12.96 -2.93 4.69
C VAL A 137 -14.38 -2.38 4.89
N ARG A 138 -14.92 -1.66 3.90
CA ARG A 138 -16.31 -1.15 3.93
C ARG A 138 -17.23 -1.98 3.05
N HIS A 139 -18.42 -2.29 3.54
CA HIS A 139 -19.50 -2.77 2.70
C HIS A 139 -20.17 -1.56 2.02
N ARG A 140 -20.11 -1.46 0.68
CA ARG A 140 -20.87 -0.43 -0.06
C ARG A 140 -22.33 -0.88 -0.13
N LEU A 141 -23.17 -0.37 0.75
CA LEU A 141 -24.62 -0.45 0.56
C LEU A 141 -24.98 0.35 -0.69
N THR A 142 -25.35 -0.33 -1.77
CA THR A 142 -26.08 0.29 -2.88
C THR A 142 -27.41 0.81 -2.34
N GLY A 143 -27.52 2.11 -2.11
CA GLY A 143 -28.79 2.74 -1.77
C GLY A 143 -28.66 4.07 -1.05
N GLN A 144 -28.26 5.12 -1.78
CA GLN A 144 -28.86 6.46 -1.73
C GLN A 144 -28.07 7.39 -2.66
N GLN A 145 -28.69 7.79 -3.77
CA GLN A 145 -28.27 8.97 -4.52
C GLN A 145 -28.47 10.20 -3.61
N PRO A 146 -27.56 11.17 -3.59
CA PRO A 146 -27.87 12.46 -2.98
C PRO A 146 -28.90 13.17 -3.87
N GLU A 147 -30.09 13.44 -3.33
CA GLU A 147 -31.01 14.40 -3.93
C GLU A 147 -30.29 15.74 -4.05
N LYS A 148 -30.23 16.26 -5.27
CA LYS A 148 -29.81 17.62 -5.55
C LYS A 148 -30.80 18.58 -4.90
N ARG A 149 -30.31 19.50 -4.07
CA ARG A 149 -30.97 20.78 -3.84
C ARG A 149 -29.94 21.89 -3.79
#